data_AF-A0AAD3NHI1-F1
#
_entry.id   AF-A0AAD3NHI1-F1
#
_cell.length_a   1.000
_cell.length_b   1.000
_cell.length_c   1.000
_cell.angle_alpha   90.00
_cell.angle_beta   90.00
_cell.angle_gamma   90.00
#
_symmetry.space_group_name_H-M   'P 1'
#
loop_
_entity.id
_entity.type
_entity.pdbx_description
1 polymer ?
#
loop_
_entity_poly.entity_id
_entity_poly.type
_entity_poly.pdbx_seq_one_letter_code
_entity_poly.pdbx_strand_id
1 'polypeptide(L)'
;MVLALPDPAEPTAETTDPSKEPVKKKQRGRKREAASKRLLAVGHKIKHVFISVIQSVYRPAQGFFSDILHAEYRAATDVYALMFLTDVIDFIIVVFGFWAFGKHSAAADIASSLSEDQVPEAFLVMLLIQFSTMIIDRALYLRKAVLGKLIFQVILVFGIHLWMFFILPAVTERKFNQNFVAQLWYFVKCIYFGLSAYQIRCGYPTRILGNFLTKKYNHLNLFLFQGFRLVPLLVELRAVMDWVWTDTTLSLSNWMCVEDIYANIFIIKCCRETEKVLVQFITPVQEDIVTAMIEGEGVQPKALDLHDGKTSKIMGLYVSVVLVIGKFVRGFFSEISHSIMFEELPCVDRILKLCTDIFLVRETGELELEEELYSKLIFLYRSPETMIKWTRDIHSRDQDRY
;
A
#
# COMPACT_ATOMS: atom_id res chain seq x y z
N MET A 1 99.06 -56.81 9.76
CA MET A 1 98.90 -55.35 9.48
C MET A 1 97.42 -55.05 9.74
N VAL A 2 96.98 -54.89 11.00
CA VAL A 2 96.87 -53.62 11.78
C VAL A 2 95.86 -52.69 11.05
N LEU A 3 94.62 -52.42 11.50
CA LEU A 3 94.09 -51.76 12.74
C LEU A 3 92.57 -52.14 12.92
N ALA A 4 92.03 -52.54 14.09
CA ALA A 4 91.45 -51.75 15.22
C ALA A 4 90.38 -50.69 14.80
N LEU A 5 89.17 -50.49 15.35
CA LEU A 5 88.28 -50.91 16.48
C LEU A 5 86.90 -50.14 16.27
N PRO A 6 85.83 -50.14 17.12
CA PRO A 6 85.40 -51.02 18.24
C PRO A 6 83.90 -51.48 18.21
N ASP A 7 83.54 -52.29 19.21
CA ASP A 7 82.27 -53.02 19.49
C ASP A 7 81.00 -52.19 19.79
N PRO A 8 79.79 -52.81 19.74
CA PRO A 8 78.68 -52.46 20.61
C PRO A 8 78.46 -53.51 21.71
N ALA A 9 78.26 -53.01 22.94
CA ALA A 9 78.02 -53.77 24.15
C ALA A 9 76.64 -54.44 24.21
N GLU A 10 76.58 -55.66 24.73
CA GLU A 10 75.36 -56.22 25.35
C GLU A 10 75.08 -55.52 26.70
N PRO A 11 73.80 -55.50 27.12
CA PRO A 11 73.53 -56.12 28.41
C PRO A 11 72.20 -56.92 28.47
N THR A 12 72.34 -58.15 28.98
CA THR A 12 71.53 -58.84 29.99
C THR A 12 70.00 -58.86 29.87
N ALA A 13 69.49 -60.10 29.79
CA ALA A 13 68.11 -60.49 30.03
C ALA A 13 67.65 -60.14 31.46
N GLU A 14 66.53 -59.43 31.57
CA GLU A 14 65.69 -59.38 32.77
C GLU A 14 64.24 -59.71 32.38
N THR A 15 63.71 -60.69 33.10
CA THR A 15 62.36 -61.26 33.07
C THR A 15 61.25 -60.22 33.19
N THR A 16 60.33 -60.20 32.22
CA THR A 16 59.09 -59.42 32.26
C THR A 16 57.99 -60.18 33.01
N ASP A 17 57.53 -59.57 34.11
CA ASP A 17 56.44 -60.03 34.98
C ASP A 17 55.06 -59.57 34.43
N PRO A 18 54.11 -60.47 34.10
CA PRO A 18 52.90 -60.13 33.33
C PRO A 18 51.71 -59.70 34.22
N SER A 19 51.91 -58.73 35.12
CA SER A 19 50.87 -58.42 36.14
C SER A 19 50.29 -56.98 36.13
N LYS A 20 50.91 -55.99 35.45
CA LYS A 20 50.50 -54.56 35.61
C LYS A 20 49.79 -53.90 34.42
N GLU A 21 49.71 -54.53 33.25
CA GLU A 21 49.04 -53.94 32.08
C GLU A 21 47.50 -54.02 32.04
N PRO A 22 46.81 -55.07 32.52
CA PRO A 22 45.35 -55.18 32.32
C PRO A 22 44.56 -54.22 33.22
N VAL A 23 45.10 -53.81 34.36
CA VAL A 23 44.42 -52.94 35.33
C VAL A 23 44.41 -51.46 34.90
N LYS A 24 45.51 -50.96 34.31
CA LYS A 24 45.60 -49.56 33.83
C LYS A 24 44.72 -49.29 32.61
N LYS A 25 44.61 -50.24 31.66
CA LYS A 25 43.68 -50.13 30.51
C LYS A 25 42.21 -50.13 30.96
N LYS A 26 41.84 -51.00 31.92
CA LYS A 26 40.48 -51.08 32.46
C LYS A 26 40.07 -49.83 33.24
N GLN A 27 40.99 -49.24 34.03
CA GLN A 27 40.76 -47.94 34.70
C GLN A 27 40.62 -46.76 33.73
N ARG A 28 41.43 -46.72 32.65
CA ARG A 28 41.38 -45.64 31.66
C ARG A 28 40.11 -45.67 30.81
N GLY A 29 39.62 -46.87 30.46
CA GLY A 29 38.30 -47.07 29.83
C GLY A 29 37.15 -46.63 30.73
N ARG A 30 37.16 -47.02 32.02
CA ARG A 30 36.13 -46.62 33.00
C ARG A 30 36.11 -45.12 33.28
N LYS A 31 37.28 -44.46 33.29
CA LYS A 31 37.39 -42.98 33.38
C LYS A 31 36.86 -42.28 32.12
N ARG A 32 37.11 -42.84 30.93
CA ARG A 32 36.63 -42.29 29.65
C ARG A 32 35.11 -42.47 29.50
N GLU A 33 34.57 -43.59 29.95
CA GLU A 33 33.13 -43.86 30.00
C GLU A 33 32.42 -42.97 31.03
N ALA A 34 33.04 -42.75 32.20
CA ALA A 34 32.54 -41.80 33.20
C ALA A 34 32.59 -40.34 32.70
N ALA A 35 33.63 -39.96 31.94
CA ALA A 35 33.73 -38.66 31.30
C ALA A 35 32.69 -38.47 30.19
N SER A 36 32.44 -39.49 29.37
CA SER A 36 31.40 -39.50 28.34
C SER A 36 29.99 -39.39 28.95
N LYS A 37 29.70 -40.14 30.03
CA LYS A 37 28.44 -40.03 30.77
C LYS A 37 28.26 -38.64 31.39
N ARG A 38 29.33 -38.00 31.87
CA ARG A 38 29.31 -36.62 32.37
C ARG A 38 29.07 -35.59 31.25
N LEU A 39 29.69 -35.76 30.08
CA LEU A 39 29.45 -34.90 28.91
C LEU A 39 28.01 -35.01 28.40
N LEU A 40 27.45 -36.22 28.35
CA LEU A 40 26.04 -36.44 28.00
C LEU A 40 25.09 -35.84 29.06
N ALA A 41 25.41 -35.97 30.34
CA ALA A 41 24.63 -35.36 31.43
C ALA A 41 24.70 -33.83 31.41
N VAL A 42 25.86 -33.25 31.09
CA VAL A 42 26.04 -31.80 30.90
C VAL A 42 25.27 -31.32 29.66
N GLY A 43 25.31 -32.07 28.56
CA GLY A 43 24.50 -31.80 27.37
C GLY A 43 22.99 -31.84 27.65
N HIS A 44 22.52 -32.83 28.41
CA HIS A 44 21.12 -32.89 28.84
C HIS A 44 20.74 -31.74 29.78
N LYS A 45 21.62 -31.34 30.70
CA LYS A 45 21.39 -30.17 31.57
C LYS A 45 21.35 -28.87 30.78
N ILE A 46 22.27 -28.66 29.83
CA ILE A 46 22.27 -27.48 28.95
C ILE A 46 21.00 -27.45 28.10
N LYS A 47 20.60 -28.59 27.52
CA LYS A 47 19.36 -28.72 26.76
C LYS A 47 18.13 -28.40 27.63
N HIS A 48 18.09 -28.88 28.88
CA HIS A 48 16.99 -28.59 29.81
C HIS A 48 16.98 -27.13 30.25
N VAL A 49 18.13 -26.52 30.50
CA VAL A 49 18.24 -25.08 30.82
C VAL A 49 17.82 -24.23 29.62
N PHE A 50 18.26 -24.58 28.41
CA PHE A 50 17.88 -23.88 27.18
C PHE A 50 16.38 -23.98 26.90
N ILE A 51 15.79 -25.18 27.05
CA ILE A 51 14.34 -25.38 26.94
C ILE A 51 13.60 -24.61 28.03
N SER A 52 14.09 -24.63 29.27
CA SER A 52 13.47 -23.90 30.38
C SER A 52 13.53 -22.39 30.20
N VAL A 53 14.63 -21.85 29.66
CA VAL A 53 14.79 -20.42 29.35
C VAL A 53 13.90 -20.01 28.18
N ILE A 54 13.86 -20.81 27.11
CA ILE A 54 12.93 -20.57 25.99
C ILE A 54 11.50 -20.59 26.49
N GLN A 55 11.14 -21.57 27.32
CA GLN A 55 9.79 -21.69 27.85
C GLN A 55 9.45 -20.55 28.82
N SER A 56 10.41 -20.07 29.63
CA SER A 56 10.20 -18.93 30.52
C SER A 56 10.11 -17.58 29.80
N VAL A 57 10.71 -17.44 28.62
CA VAL A 57 10.59 -16.23 27.78
C VAL A 57 9.37 -16.32 26.85
N TYR A 58 9.07 -17.51 26.33
CA TYR A 58 7.95 -17.75 25.43
C TYR A 58 6.60 -17.66 26.17
N ARG A 59 6.48 -18.13 27.42
CA ARG A 59 5.25 -18.03 28.22
C ARG A 59 4.73 -16.59 28.37
N PRO A 60 5.52 -15.60 28.84
CA PRO A 60 5.06 -14.22 28.96
C PRO A 60 4.88 -13.55 27.59
N ALA A 61 5.71 -13.88 26.60
CA ALA A 61 5.52 -13.39 25.23
C ALA A 61 4.20 -13.89 24.64
N GLN A 62 3.91 -15.19 24.78
CA GLN A 62 2.66 -15.80 24.33
C GLN A 62 1.45 -15.22 25.06
N GLY A 63 1.57 -14.97 26.37
CA GLY A 63 0.55 -14.24 27.14
C GLY A 63 0.29 -12.85 26.57
N PHE A 64 1.34 -12.05 26.39
CA PHE A 64 1.24 -10.71 25.80
C PHE A 64 0.64 -10.70 24.39
N PHE A 65 1.05 -11.62 23.51
CA PHE A 65 0.47 -11.76 22.17
C PHE A 65 -0.98 -12.21 22.23
N SER A 66 -1.33 -13.13 23.14
CA SER A 66 -2.70 -13.57 23.37
C SER A 66 -3.59 -12.41 23.84
N ASP A 67 -3.08 -11.59 24.77
CA ASP A 67 -3.78 -10.42 25.31
C ASP A 67 -3.96 -9.34 24.23
N ILE A 68 -2.94 -9.11 23.40
CA ILE A 68 -3.06 -8.23 22.22
C ILE A 68 -4.08 -8.78 21.24
N LEU A 69 -4.17 -10.09 21.02
CA LEU A 69 -5.09 -10.65 20.04
C LEU A 69 -6.55 -10.68 20.54
N HIS A 70 -6.77 -10.93 21.84
CA HIS A 70 -8.10 -11.21 22.40
C HIS A 70 -8.63 -10.15 23.39
N ALA A 71 -8.15 -8.90 23.32
CA ALA A 71 -8.67 -7.83 24.18
C ALA A 71 -10.20 -7.61 23.96
N GLU A 72 -11.00 -7.86 25.01
CA GLU A 72 -12.48 -7.82 24.97
C GLU A 72 -13.09 -6.45 24.66
N TYR A 73 -12.37 -5.35 24.94
CA TYR A 73 -12.85 -3.99 24.64
C TYR A 73 -11.85 -3.24 23.77
N ARG A 74 -12.16 -3.17 22.48
CA ARG A 74 -11.37 -2.46 21.47
C ARG A 74 -12.18 -1.32 20.87
N ALA A 75 -11.71 -0.09 21.07
CA ALA A 75 -12.19 1.06 20.32
C ALA A 75 -11.66 0.98 18.89
N ALA A 76 -12.36 0.22 18.05
CA ALA A 76 -11.98 0.02 16.66
C ALA A 76 -11.89 1.38 15.95
N THR A 77 -10.71 1.67 15.40
CA THR A 77 -10.41 2.93 14.72
C THR A 77 -9.87 2.62 13.34
N ASP A 78 -10.30 3.38 12.33
CA ASP A 78 -9.82 3.25 10.95
C ASP A 78 -8.71 4.28 10.69
N VAL A 79 -7.46 3.82 10.79
CA VAL A 79 -6.26 4.65 10.59
C VAL A 79 -5.57 4.33 9.27
N TYR A 80 -6.11 3.37 8.50
CA TYR A 80 -5.50 2.90 7.27
C TYR A 80 -5.34 4.02 6.22
N ALA A 81 -6.28 4.95 6.14
CA ALA A 81 -6.16 6.09 5.23
C ALA A 81 -4.90 6.92 5.50
N LEU A 82 -4.53 7.12 6.77
CA LEU A 82 -3.31 7.85 7.14
C LEU A 82 -2.06 7.02 6.86
N MET A 83 -2.11 5.70 7.09
CA MET A 83 -1.01 4.79 6.76
C MET A 83 -0.74 4.77 5.26
N PHE A 84 -1.79 4.65 4.45
CA PHE A 84 -1.70 4.71 3.01
C PHE A 84 -1.14 6.06 2.54
N LEU A 85 -1.59 7.17 3.12
CA LEU A 85 -1.04 8.49 2.82
C LEU A 85 0.47 8.56 3.13
N THR A 86 0.91 8.01 4.25
CA THR A 86 2.36 7.95 4.57
C THR A 86 3.13 7.11 3.56
N ASP A 87 2.58 5.99 3.09
CA ASP A 87 3.23 5.17 2.05
C ASP A 87 3.27 5.85 0.68
N VAL A 88 2.26 6.65 0.34
CA VAL A 88 2.27 7.50 -0.87
C VAL A 88 3.33 8.59 -0.76
N ILE A 89 3.46 9.23 0.42
CA ILE A 89 4.52 10.20 0.68
C ILE A 89 5.90 9.54 0.57
N ASP A 90 6.09 8.35 1.16
CA ASP A 90 7.32 7.56 1.02
C ASP A 90 7.63 7.26 -0.44
N PHE A 91 6.64 6.83 -1.22
CA PHE A 91 6.79 6.55 -2.65
C PHE A 91 7.25 7.80 -3.41
N ILE A 92 6.63 8.96 -3.14
CA ILE A 92 7.01 10.25 -3.71
C ILE A 92 8.47 10.61 -3.33
N ILE A 93 8.85 10.44 -2.06
CA ILE A 93 10.22 10.71 -1.59
C ILE A 93 11.23 9.81 -2.30
N VAL A 94 10.92 8.52 -2.51
CA VAL A 94 11.82 7.61 -3.24
C VAL A 94 11.94 8.05 -4.69
N VAL A 95 10.82 8.27 -5.40
CA VAL A 95 10.80 8.67 -6.82
C VAL A 95 11.58 9.94 -7.07
N PHE A 96 11.30 11.00 -6.30
CA PHE A 96 12.07 12.24 -6.43
C PHE A 96 13.50 12.03 -5.96
N GLY A 97 13.72 11.26 -4.90
CA GLY A 97 15.02 10.97 -4.31
C GLY A 97 15.95 10.07 -5.13
N PHE A 98 15.71 9.79 -6.42
CA PHE A 98 16.51 8.84 -7.20
C PHE A 98 18.03 9.14 -7.17
N TRP A 99 18.40 10.44 -7.17
CA TRP A 99 19.80 10.88 -7.09
C TRP A 99 20.47 10.58 -5.74
N ALA A 100 19.68 10.35 -4.70
CA ALA A 100 20.19 10.11 -3.35
C ALA A 100 20.56 8.66 -3.11
N PHE A 101 20.09 7.75 -3.98
CA PHE A 101 20.31 6.31 -3.90
C PHE A 101 21.32 5.80 -4.93
N GLY A 102 21.92 6.69 -5.73
CA GLY A 102 23.02 6.40 -6.63
C GLY A 102 24.41 6.60 -6.00
N LYS A 103 25.46 6.19 -6.73
CA LYS A 103 26.86 6.23 -6.26
C LYS A 103 27.50 7.60 -6.41
N HIS A 104 27.14 8.41 -7.42
CA HIS A 104 27.77 9.69 -7.74
C HIS A 104 26.89 10.90 -7.36
N SER A 105 27.47 12.11 -7.31
CA SER A 105 26.74 13.32 -6.88
C SER A 105 25.52 13.57 -7.79
N ALA A 106 24.50 14.31 -7.34
CA ALA A 106 23.22 14.46 -8.05
C ALA A 106 23.34 14.87 -9.54
N ALA A 107 24.28 15.77 -9.88
CA ALA A 107 24.52 16.15 -11.26
C ALA A 107 25.27 15.09 -12.07
N ALA A 108 26.15 14.31 -11.42
CA ALA A 108 26.91 13.23 -12.04
C ALA A 108 26.05 11.98 -12.23
N ASP A 109 25.13 11.66 -11.31
CA ASP A 109 24.18 10.55 -11.44
C ASP A 109 23.19 10.80 -12.59
N ILE A 110 22.69 12.02 -12.76
CA ILE A 110 21.80 12.34 -13.90
C ILE A 110 22.55 12.26 -15.23
N ALA A 111 23.77 12.79 -15.30
CA ALA A 111 24.57 12.75 -16.51
C ALA A 111 25.05 11.33 -16.85
N SER A 112 25.44 10.54 -15.85
CA SER A 112 25.89 9.16 -16.03
C SER A 112 24.75 8.21 -16.35
N SER A 113 23.60 8.30 -15.69
CA SER A 113 22.41 7.50 -16.04
C SER A 113 21.90 7.80 -17.45
N LEU A 114 22.04 9.04 -17.94
CA LEU A 114 21.69 9.40 -19.32
C LEU A 114 22.73 8.93 -20.34
N SER A 115 23.99 8.71 -19.92
CA SER A 115 25.06 8.22 -20.78
C SER A 115 25.24 6.70 -20.77
N GLU A 116 24.87 6.04 -19.67
CA GLU A 116 25.06 4.59 -19.46
C GLU A 116 23.73 3.80 -19.48
N ASP A 117 22.59 4.47 -19.67
CA ASP A 117 21.22 3.89 -19.66
C ASP A 117 20.91 3.05 -18.41
N GLN A 118 21.66 3.23 -17.32
CA GLN A 118 21.54 2.45 -16.10
C GLN A 118 20.90 3.28 -14.98
N VAL A 119 19.77 2.78 -14.48
CA VAL A 119 19.10 3.30 -13.29
C VAL A 119 19.73 2.66 -12.04
N PRO A 120 19.93 3.40 -10.93
CA PRO A 120 20.50 2.83 -9.72
C PRO A 120 19.70 1.61 -9.21
N GLU A 121 20.37 0.46 -9.09
CA GLU A 121 19.72 -0.81 -8.71
C GLU A 121 19.05 -0.75 -7.34
N ALA A 122 19.69 -0.07 -6.37
CA ALA A 122 19.16 0.10 -5.02
C ALA A 122 17.82 0.86 -5.00
N PHE A 123 17.67 1.86 -5.87
CA PHE A 123 16.43 2.63 -6.03
C PHE A 123 15.30 1.76 -6.59
N LEU A 124 15.59 0.96 -7.62
CA LEU A 124 14.60 0.04 -8.20
C LEU A 124 14.11 -1.00 -7.19
N VAL A 125 15.04 -1.61 -6.43
CA VAL A 125 14.67 -2.59 -5.39
C VAL A 125 13.84 -1.93 -4.29
N MET A 126 14.18 -0.71 -3.89
CA MET A 126 13.37 0.05 -2.91
C MET A 126 11.95 0.33 -3.42
N LEU A 127 11.78 0.73 -4.69
CA LEU A 127 10.46 0.93 -5.27
C LEU A 127 9.64 -0.36 -5.33
N LEU A 128 10.26 -1.47 -5.74
CA LEU A 128 9.59 -2.77 -5.80
C LEU A 128 9.16 -3.26 -4.42
N ILE A 129 10.03 -3.11 -3.42
CA ILE A 129 9.71 -3.45 -2.02
C ILE A 129 8.59 -2.53 -1.52
N GLN A 130 8.67 -1.21 -1.72
CA GLN A 130 7.65 -0.26 -1.28
C GLN A 130 6.28 -0.62 -1.86
N PHE A 131 6.20 -0.83 -3.19
CA PHE A 131 4.96 -1.23 -3.86
C PHE A 131 4.42 -2.57 -3.34
N SER A 132 5.30 -3.57 -3.18
CA SER A 132 4.92 -4.88 -2.65
C SER A 132 4.39 -4.79 -1.23
N THR A 133 5.04 -4.01 -0.37
CA THR A 133 4.61 -3.82 1.03
C THR A 133 3.26 -3.12 1.11
N MET A 134 2.98 -2.16 0.22
CA MET A 134 1.69 -1.48 0.13
C MET A 134 0.56 -2.45 -0.27
N ILE A 135 0.81 -3.34 -1.25
CA ILE A 135 -0.17 -4.36 -1.67
C ILE A 135 -0.45 -5.34 -0.52
N ILE A 136 0.61 -5.86 0.11
CA ILE A 136 0.48 -6.82 1.22
C ILE A 136 -0.27 -6.17 2.39
N ASP A 137 0.00 -4.91 2.68
CA ASP A 137 -0.71 -4.20 3.74
C ASP A 137 -2.20 -4.03 3.43
N ARG A 138 -2.54 -3.67 2.19
CA ARG A 138 -3.96 -3.61 1.75
C ARG A 138 -4.65 -4.95 1.91
N ALA A 139 -3.99 -6.05 1.53
CA ALA A 139 -4.53 -7.40 1.66
C ALA A 139 -4.79 -7.78 3.13
N LEU A 140 -3.82 -7.50 4.02
CA LEU A 140 -3.95 -7.76 5.46
C LEU A 140 -5.05 -6.91 6.10
N TYR A 141 -5.21 -5.65 5.66
CA TYR A 141 -6.28 -4.76 6.07
C TYR A 141 -7.66 -5.30 5.67
N LEU A 142 -7.84 -5.71 4.41
CA LEU A 142 -9.12 -6.23 3.89
C LEU A 142 -9.53 -7.54 4.57
N ARG A 143 -8.57 -8.44 4.84
CA ARG A 143 -8.83 -9.71 5.56
C ARG A 143 -9.02 -9.53 7.07
N LYS A 144 -8.85 -8.30 7.60
CA LYS A 144 -8.96 -7.97 9.04
C LYS A 144 -8.07 -8.85 9.93
N ALA A 145 -6.95 -9.34 9.39
CA ALA A 145 -6.11 -10.36 10.02
C ALA A 145 -5.07 -9.72 10.96
N VAL A 146 -5.46 -9.45 12.21
CA VAL A 146 -4.59 -8.83 13.23
C VAL A 146 -3.27 -9.59 13.43
N LEU A 147 -3.32 -10.93 13.48
CA LEU A 147 -2.13 -11.76 13.61
C LEU A 147 -1.19 -11.61 12.41
N GLY A 148 -1.73 -11.64 11.19
CA GLY A 148 -0.95 -11.45 9.97
C GLY A 148 -0.31 -10.07 9.93
N LYS A 149 -1.05 -9.03 10.31
CA LYS A 149 -0.54 -7.66 10.40
C LYS A 149 0.59 -7.53 11.44
N LEU A 150 0.49 -8.22 12.57
CA LEU A 150 1.52 -8.22 13.59
C LEU A 150 2.81 -8.90 13.12
N ILE A 151 2.71 -10.06 12.48
CA ILE A 151 3.85 -10.76 11.88
C ILE A 151 4.50 -9.87 10.82
N PHE A 152 3.69 -9.28 9.95
CA PHE A 152 4.15 -8.36 8.91
C PHE A 152 4.88 -7.14 9.50
N GLN A 153 4.34 -6.53 10.56
CA GLN A 153 4.96 -5.40 11.26
C GLN A 153 6.36 -5.77 11.79
N VAL A 154 6.51 -6.93 12.43
CA VAL A 154 7.80 -7.37 12.99
C VAL A 154 8.84 -7.57 11.89
N ILE A 155 8.46 -8.26 10.81
CA ILE A 155 9.35 -8.50 9.66
C ILE A 155 9.74 -7.17 9.01
N LEU A 156 8.77 -6.27 8.80
CA LEU A 156 9.01 -5.00 8.11
C LEU A 156 9.90 -4.07 8.94
N VAL A 157 9.69 -3.98 10.25
CA VAL A 157 10.56 -3.17 11.13
C VAL A 157 11.99 -3.69 11.07
N PHE A 158 12.21 -4.99 11.27
CA PHE A 158 13.56 -5.55 11.21
C PHE A 158 14.20 -5.40 9.82
N GLY A 159 13.43 -5.67 8.76
CA GLY A 159 13.86 -5.54 7.38
C GLY A 159 14.29 -4.12 7.01
N ILE A 160 13.50 -3.11 7.36
CA ILE A 160 13.83 -1.71 7.07
C ILE A 160 15.05 -1.24 7.87
N HIS A 161 15.20 -1.64 9.14
CA HIS A 161 16.39 -1.27 9.92
C HIS A 161 17.65 -1.94 9.35
N LEU A 162 17.57 -3.23 9.01
CA LEU A 162 18.68 -3.95 8.39
C LEU A 162 19.07 -3.31 7.04
N TRP A 163 18.06 -3.02 6.21
CA TRP A 163 18.25 -2.39 4.91
C TRP A 163 18.90 -1.01 5.04
N MET A 164 18.35 -0.16 5.90
CA MET A 164 18.76 1.25 6.03
C MET A 164 20.15 1.40 6.64
N PHE A 165 20.51 0.59 7.65
CA PHE A 165 21.78 0.76 8.37
C PHE A 165 22.93 -0.07 7.80
N PHE A 166 22.64 -1.19 7.12
CA PHE A 166 23.69 -2.10 6.62
C PHE A 166 23.74 -2.17 5.10
N ILE A 167 22.62 -2.44 4.43
CA ILE A 167 22.61 -2.69 2.98
C ILE A 167 22.80 -1.38 2.21
N LEU A 168 22.02 -0.35 2.54
CA LEU A 168 22.05 0.91 1.81
C LEU A 168 23.42 1.61 1.89
N PRO A 169 24.07 1.75 3.06
CA PRO A 169 25.40 2.34 3.14
C PRO A 169 26.49 1.49 2.46
N ALA A 170 26.32 0.17 2.41
CA ALA A 170 27.25 -0.73 1.73
C ALA A 170 27.18 -0.60 0.20
N VAL A 171 25.98 -0.37 -0.37
CA VAL A 171 25.81 -0.26 -1.84
C VAL A 171 26.07 1.16 -2.34
N THR A 172 25.68 2.18 -1.57
CA THR A 172 25.79 3.59 -1.98
C THR A 172 27.11 4.25 -1.55
N GLU A 173 27.92 3.58 -0.73
CA GLU A 173 29.18 4.07 -0.14
C GLU A 173 29.04 5.40 0.63
N ARG A 174 27.80 5.78 0.98
CA ARG A 174 27.49 7.00 1.72
C ARG A 174 26.96 6.65 3.09
N LYS A 175 27.41 7.40 4.09
CA LYS A 175 26.88 7.27 5.45
C LYS A 175 25.46 7.83 5.51
N PHE A 176 24.57 7.13 6.23
CA PHE A 176 23.18 7.56 6.45
C PHE A 176 23.06 9.00 6.94
N ASN A 177 23.96 9.45 7.82
CA ASN A 177 23.95 10.81 8.38
C ASN A 177 24.17 11.93 7.34
N GLN A 178 24.70 11.61 6.16
CA GLN A 178 24.91 12.58 5.09
C GLN A 178 23.77 12.58 4.07
N ASN A 179 22.91 11.56 4.07
CA ASN A 179 21.84 11.39 3.11
C ASN A 179 20.50 11.87 3.69
N PHE A 180 20.19 13.16 3.49
CA PHE A 180 18.95 13.76 3.97
C PHE A 180 17.69 13.07 3.41
N VAL A 181 17.72 12.64 2.15
CA VAL A 181 16.57 11.97 1.52
C VAL A 181 16.29 10.62 2.20
N ALA A 182 17.33 9.84 2.49
CA ALA A 182 17.19 8.58 3.22
C ALA A 182 16.70 8.80 4.67
N GLN A 183 17.14 9.88 5.33
CA GLN A 183 16.66 10.25 6.66
C GLN A 183 15.18 10.63 6.65
N LEU A 184 14.76 11.43 5.67
CA LEU A 184 13.37 11.85 5.52
C LEU A 184 12.46 10.66 5.23
N TRP A 185 12.86 9.77 4.31
CA TRP A 185 12.15 8.53 4.02
C TRP A 185 12.04 7.64 5.26
N TYR A 186 13.13 7.45 6.00
CA TYR A 186 13.13 6.65 7.22
C TYR A 186 12.22 7.25 8.30
N PHE A 187 12.22 8.57 8.45
CA PHE A 187 11.35 9.27 9.39
C PHE A 187 9.87 9.07 9.06
N VAL A 188 9.47 9.23 7.80
CA VAL A 188 8.08 8.99 7.37
C VAL A 188 7.71 7.51 7.54
N LYS A 189 8.60 6.58 7.23
CA LYS A 189 8.38 5.14 7.50
C LYS A 189 8.25 4.83 9.00
N CYS A 190 8.92 5.56 9.88
CA CYS A 190 8.73 5.44 11.33
C CYS A 190 7.35 5.93 11.79
N ILE A 191 6.81 7.00 11.17
CA ILE A 191 5.42 7.43 11.39
C ILE A 191 4.47 6.30 10.95
N TYR A 192 4.70 5.70 9.78
CA TYR A 192 3.93 4.53 9.34
C TYR A 192 3.96 3.40 10.38
N PHE A 193 5.14 3.07 10.93
CA PHE A 193 5.24 2.03 11.97
C PHE A 193 4.44 2.38 13.23
N GLY A 194 4.44 3.65 13.64
CA GLY A 194 3.64 4.14 14.76
C GLY A 194 2.14 4.00 14.51
N LEU A 195 1.66 4.42 13.32
CA LEU A 195 0.26 4.30 12.92
C LEU A 195 -0.17 2.82 12.80
N SER A 196 0.68 1.98 12.23
CA SER A 196 0.46 0.54 12.09
C SER A 196 0.36 -0.15 13.46
N ALA A 197 1.26 0.17 14.40
CA ALA A 197 1.19 -0.35 15.76
C ALA A 197 -0.07 0.12 16.51
N TYR A 198 -0.47 1.37 16.30
CA TYR A 198 -1.70 1.93 16.85
C TYR A 198 -2.95 1.20 16.29
N GLN A 199 -2.99 0.91 14.99
CA GLN A 199 -4.06 0.13 14.37
C GLN A 199 -4.14 -1.29 14.95
N ILE A 200 -3.00 -1.99 15.12
CA ILE A 200 -2.96 -3.34 15.73
C ILE A 200 -3.50 -3.31 17.16
N ARG A 201 -3.16 -2.26 17.93
CA ARG A 201 -3.67 -2.08 19.29
C ARG A 201 -5.19 -1.89 19.30
N CYS A 202 -5.71 -0.94 18.52
CA CYS A 202 -7.13 -0.61 18.47
C CYS A 202 -8.00 -1.67 17.78
N GLY A 203 -7.41 -2.53 16.93
CA GLY A 203 -8.14 -3.51 16.13
C GLY A 203 -8.79 -2.91 14.89
N TYR A 204 -9.43 -3.75 14.08
CA TYR A 204 -10.09 -3.34 12.83
C TYR A 204 -11.59 -3.11 13.06
N PRO A 205 -12.19 -2.06 12.46
CA PRO A 205 -13.63 -1.85 12.52
C PRO A 205 -14.38 -2.90 11.70
N THR A 206 -15.65 -3.10 12.01
CA THR A 206 -16.52 -4.04 11.30
C THR A 206 -16.80 -3.60 9.87
N ARG A 207 -16.87 -2.29 9.60
CA ARG A 207 -17.14 -1.68 8.29
C ARG A 207 -15.88 -1.02 7.70
N ILE A 208 -15.35 -1.58 6.61
CA ILE A 208 -14.08 -1.19 5.97
C ILE A 208 -14.14 -1.02 4.45
N LEU A 209 -15.19 -1.51 3.77
CA LEU A 209 -15.25 -1.63 2.31
C LEU A 209 -15.59 -0.31 1.61
N GLY A 210 -16.10 0.68 2.36
CA GLY A 210 -16.36 2.03 1.85
C GLY A 210 -15.07 2.83 1.59
N ASN A 211 -15.09 3.69 0.58
CA ASN A 211 -14.00 4.63 0.35
C ASN A 211 -13.96 5.69 1.47
N PHE A 212 -12.77 5.95 2.02
CA PHE A 212 -12.59 6.93 3.10
C PHE A 212 -13.03 8.34 2.71
N LEU A 213 -12.78 8.73 1.45
CA LEU A 213 -13.08 10.07 0.93
C LEU A 213 -14.59 10.30 0.73
N THR A 214 -15.39 9.23 0.66
CA THR A 214 -16.82 9.32 0.35
C THR A 214 -17.71 9.34 1.59
N LYS A 215 -17.13 9.48 2.80
CA LYS A 215 -17.88 9.52 4.08
C LYS A 215 -18.64 10.83 4.32
N LYS A 216 -18.24 11.95 3.71
CA LYS A 216 -18.95 13.24 3.80
C LYS A 216 -19.09 13.90 2.43
N TYR A 217 -20.18 14.64 2.21
CA TYR A 217 -20.52 15.30 0.94
C TYR A 217 -20.12 16.77 0.95
N ASN A 218 -18.83 17.03 1.06
CA ASN A 218 -18.28 18.38 1.17
C ASN A 218 -17.49 18.71 -0.10
N HIS A 219 -17.39 19.99 -0.47
CA HIS A 219 -16.57 20.42 -1.61
C HIS A 219 -15.10 19.96 -1.50
N LEU A 220 -14.54 19.93 -0.29
CA LEU A 220 -13.19 19.40 -0.05
C LEU A 220 -13.07 17.91 -0.43
N ASN A 221 -14.06 17.10 -0.03
CA ASN A 221 -14.06 15.66 -0.33
C ASN A 221 -14.28 15.42 -1.83
N LEU A 222 -15.10 16.23 -2.49
CA LEU A 222 -15.26 16.20 -3.95
C LEU A 222 -13.92 16.46 -4.65
N PHE A 223 -13.23 17.53 -4.28
CA PHE A 223 -11.93 17.88 -4.86
C PHE A 223 -10.87 16.79 -4.62
N LEU A 224 -10.76 16.29 -3.38
CA LEU A 224 -9.84 15.20 -3.04
C LEU A 224 -10.17 13.90 -3.79
N PHE A 225 -11.46 13.58 -3.95
CA PHE A 225 -11.91 12.38 -4.66
C PHE A 225 -11.62 12.47 -6.16
N GLN A 226 -11.81 13.65 -6.78
CA GLN A 226 -11.40 13.89 -8.16
C GLN A 226 -9.87 13.79 -8.32
N GLY A 227 -9.11 14.41 -7.41
CA GLY A 227 -7.65 14.29 -7.38
C GLY A 227 -7.18 12.84 -7.28
N PHE A 228 -7.84 12.05 -6.43
CA PHE A 228 -7.59 10.61 -6.31
C PHE A 228 -7.84 9.85 -7.62
N ARG A 229 -8.91 10.17 -8.36
CA ARG A 229 -9.22 9.56 -9.67
C ARG A 229 -8.27 9.96 -10.79
N LEU A 230 -7.60 11.11 -10.66
CA LEU A 230 -6.64 11.59 -11.66
C LEU A 230 -5.30 10.84 -11.61
N VAL A 231 -4.97 10.19 -10.48
CA VAL A 231 -3.72 9.43 -10.36
C VAL A 231 -3.81 8.19 -11.25
N PRO A 232 -2.95 8.06 -12.29
CA PRO A 232 -3.01 6.92 -13.20
C PRO A 232 -2.84 5.59 -12.48
N LEU A 233 -3.62 4.58 -12.87
CA LEU A 233 -3.57 3.20 -12.35
C LEU A 233 -3.95 3.03 -10.88
N LEU A 234 -4.06 4.10 -10.08
CA LEU A 234 -4.29 4.00 -8.64
C LEU A 234 -5.71 3.50 -8.35
N VAL A 235 -6.71 3.98 -9.10
CA VAL A 235 -8.10 3.54 -8.97
C VAL A 235 -8.26 2.10 -9.39
N GLU A 236 -7.64 1.74 -10.51
CA GLU A 236 -7.71 0.41 -11.11
C GLU A 236 -7.02 -0.63 -10.22
N LEU A 237 -5.80 -0.34 -9.77
CA LEU A 237 -5.07 -1.21 -8.83
C LEU A 237 -5.84 -1.36 -7.52
N ARG A 238 -6.43 -0.27 -6.99
CA ARG A 238 -7.29 -0.36 -5.81
C ARG A 238 -8.47 -1.29 -6.05
N ALA A 239 -9.21 -1.10 -7.14
CA ALA A 239 -10.39 -1.88 -7.42
C ALA A 239 -10.07 -3.37 -7.61
N VAL A 240 -8.98 -3.69 -8.32
CA VAL A 240 -8.50 -5.07 -8.49
C VAL A 240 -8.07 -5.67 -7.15
N MET A 241 -7.31 -4.95 -6.33
CA MET A 241 -6.90 -5.45 -5.01
C MET A 241 -8.10 -5.68 -4.09
N ASP A 242 -9.05 -4.76 -4.08
CA ASP A 242 -10.26 -4.88 -3.27
C ASP A 242 -11.11 -6.08 -3.73
N TRP A 243 -11.21 -6.31 -5.05
CA TRP A 243 -11.89 -7.48 -5.63
C TRP A 243 -11.18 -8.81 -5.29
N VAL A 244 -9.85 -8.88 -5.37
CA VAL A 244 -9.08 -10.12 -5.10
C VAL A 244 -9.21 -10.58 -3.64
N TRP A 245 -9.26 -9.64 -2.70
CA TRP A 245 -9.20 -9.96 -1.26
C TRP A 245 -10.54 -9.87 -0.53
N THR A 246 -11.60 -9.48 -1.23
CA THR A 246 -12.97 -9.47 -0.70
C THR A 246 -13.72 -10.69 -1.22
N ASP A 247 -14.44 -11.37 -0.34
CA ASP A 247 -15.30 -12.48 -0.72
C ASP A 247 -16.57 -11.89 -1.41
N THR A 248 -16.72 -12.11 -2.72
CA THR A 248 -17.84 -11.63 -3.56
C THR A 248 -18.13 -12.64 -4.66
N THR A 249 -19.37 -12.71 -5.13
CA THR A 249 -19.74 -13.53 -6.31
C THR A 249 -19.59 -12.79 -7.64
N LEU A 250 -19.36 -11.47 -7.60
CA LEU A 250 -19.29 -10.67 -8.82
C LEU A 250 -17.96 -10.90 -9.57
N SER A 251 -18.06 -10.97 -10.90
CA SER A 251 -16.88 -10.91 -11.76
C SER A 251 -16.19 -9.55 -11.65
N LEU A 252 -14.90 -9.49 -12.03
CA LEU A 252 -14.13 -8.24 -12.01
C LEU A 252 -14.81 -7.12 -12.84
N SER A 253 -15.39 -7.44 -13.99
CA SER A 253 -16.11 -6.44 -14.81
C SER A 253 -17.32 -5.86 -14.08
N ASN A 254 -18.07 -6.72 -13.38
CA ASN A 254 -19.25 -6.30 -12.63
C ASN A 254 -18.85 -5.49 -11.39
N TRP A 255 -17.75 -5.87 -10.74
CA TRP A 255 -17.15 -5.10 -9.65
C TRP A 255 -16.77 -3.68 -10.09
N MET A 256 -16.02 -3.57 -11.20
CA MET A 256 -15.63 -2.27 -11.78
C MET A 256 -16.85 -1.43 -12.14
N CYS A 257 -17.91 -2.05 -12.66
CA CYS A 257 -19.16 -1.37 -12.99
C CYS A 257 -19.83 -0.77 -11.73
N VAL A 258 -19.90 -1.51 -10.62
CA VAL A 258 -20.47 -0.99 -9.35
C VAL A 258 -19.64 0.17 -8.81
N GLU A 259 -18.30 0.05 -8.82
CA GLU A 259 -17.39 1.10 -8.36
C GLU A 259 -17.52 2.39 -9.20
N ASP A 260 -17.59 2.27 -10.52
CA ASP A 260 -17.75 3.42 -11.42
C ASP A 260 -19.12 4.10 -11.24
N ILE A 261 -20.20 3.33 -11.15
CA ILE A 261 -21.54 3.85 -10.84
C ILE A 261 -21.52 4.60 -9.50
N TYR A 262 -20.93 4.00 -8.46
CA TYR A 262 -20.82 4.63 -7.15
C TYR A 262 -20.01 5.93 -7.20
N ALA A 263 -18.87 5.93 -7.90
CA ALA A 263 -18.01 7.11 -8.05
C ALA A 263 -18.74 8.27 -8.74
N ASN A 264 -19.48 7.99 -9.81
CA ASN A 264 -20.22 9.00 -10.56
C ASN A 264 -21.41 9.53 -9.73
N ILE A 265 -22.16 8.66 -9.07
CA ILE A 265 -23.25 9.06 -8.17
C ILE A 265 -22.75 9.88 -6.98
N PHE A 266 -21.58 9.55 -6.42
CA PHE A 266 -20.97 10.32 -5.34
C PHE A 266 -20.61 11.74 -5.77
N ILE A 267 -20.06 11.92 -6.97
CA ILE A 267 -19.75 13.24 -7.54
C ILE A 267 -21.03 14.05 -7.70
N ILE A 268 -22.07 13.46 -8.32
CA ILE A 268 -23.36 14.12 -8.50
C ILE A 268 -23.95 14.52 -7.14
N LYS A 269 -23.90 13.63 -6.14
CA LYS A 269 -24.38 13.93 -4.78
C LYS A 269 -23.66 15.13 -4.18
N CYS A 270 -22.33 15.19 -4.26
CA CYS A 270 -21.55 16.32 -3.77
C CYS A 270 -21.89 17.63 -4.50
N CYS A 271 -22.08 17.58 -5.82
CA CYS A 271 -22.50 18.75 -6.61
C CYS A 271 -23.88 19.24 -6.16
N ARG A 272 -24.88 18.35 -6.04
CA ARG A 272 -26.24 18.69 -5.59
C ARG A 272 -26.26 19.26 -4.16
N GLU A 273 -25.46 18.72 -3.23
CA GLU A 273 -25.35 19.30 -1.88
C GLU A 273 -24.71 20.69 -1.90
N THR A 274 -23.70 20.91 -2.75
CA THR A 274 -23.08 22.23 -2.93
C THR A 274 -24.06 23.23 -3.55
N GLU A 275 -24.84 22.80 -4.54
CA GLU A 275 -25.89 23.61 -5.17
C GLU A 275 -27.00 24.00 -4.18
N LYS A 276 -27.47 23.09 -3.32
CA LYS A 276 -28.46 23.44 -2.29
C LYS A 276 -27.97 24.58 -1.39
N VAL A 277 -26.71 24.50 -0.97
CA VAL A 277 -26.06 25.54 -0.18
C VAL A 277 -25.95 26.83 -0.99
N LEU A 278 -25.44 26.77 -2.22
CA LEU A 278 -25.25 27.93 -3.09
C LEU A 278 -26.58 28.60 -3.50
N VAL A 279 -27.62 27.85 -3.88
CA VAL A 279 -28.94 28.39 -4.24
C VAL A 279 -29.53 29.16 -3.05
N GLN A 280 -29.39 28.66 -1.83
CA GLN A 280 -29.83 29.37 -0.62
C GLN A 280 -29.08 30.70 -0.40
N PHE A 281 -27.85 30.83 -0.90
CA PHE A 281 -27.04 32.07 -0.87
C PHE A 281 -27.23 32.97 -2.10
N ILE A 282 -27.59 32.41 -3.26
CA ILE A 282 -27.69 33.11 -4.55
C ILE A 282 -29.11 33.63 -4.82
N THR A 283 -30.16 33.02 -4.25
CA THR A 283 -31.53 33.55 -4.38
C THR A 283 -31.68 35.04 -4.00
N PRO A 284 -30.93 35.61 -3.04
CA PRO A 284 -30.92 37.06 -2.81
C PRO A 284 -29.93 37.88 -3.67
N VAL A 285 -29.02 37.27 -4.44
CA VAL A 285 -27.95 37.97 -5.20
C VAL A 285 -28.20 37.97 -6.72
N GLN A 286 -28.99 37.02 -7.24
CA GLN A 286 -29.27 36.90 -8.67
C GLN A 286 -30.09 38.07 -9.25
N GLU A 287 -30.86 38.80 -8.44
CA GLU A 287 -31.56 40.02 -8.89
C GLU A 287 -30.57 41.17 -9.24
N ASP A 288 -29.37 41.19 -8.65
CA ASP A 288 -28.41 42.30 -8.83
C ASP A 288 -27.47 42.12 -10.03
N ILE A 289 -27.11 40.87 -10.40
CA ILE A 289 -26.06 40.59 -11.40
C ILE A 289 -26.60 40.53 -12.84
N VAL A 290 -27.86 40.11 -13.03
CA VAL A 290 -28.47 40.03 -14.38
C VAL A 290 -28.57 41.42 -15.04
N THR A 291 -28.65 42.48 -14.24
CA THR A 291 -28.64 43.88 -14.71
C THR A 291 -27.25 44.33 -15.21
N ALA A 292 -26.15 43.68 -14.78
CA ALA A 292 -24.78 44.12 -15.09
C ALA A 292 -24.14 43.43 -16.31
N MET A 293 -24.70 42.32 -16.82
CA MET A 293 -24.08 41.52 -17.89
C MET A 293 -24.55 41.85 -19.33
N ILE A 294 -25.21 42.99 -19.56
CA ILE A 294 -25.63 43.40 -20.91
C ILE A 294 -24.55 44.19 -21.69
N GLU A 295 -23.42 44.59 -21.09
CA GLU A 295 -22.35 45.30 -21.81
C GLU A 295 -21.01 44.57 -21.76
N GLY A 296 -20.57 44.06 -22.91
CA GLY A 296 -19.25 43.44 -23.08
C GLY A 296 -18.94 43.18 -24.55
N GLU A 297 -18.38 44.18 -25.23
CA GLU A 297 -17.92 44.08 -26.62
C GLU A 297 -16.78 43.07 -26.79
N GLY A 298 -16.84 42.30 -27.87
CA GLY A 298 -15.83 41.31 -28.23
C GLY A 298 -14.55 41.93 -28.78
N VAL A 299 -13.40 41.44 -28.31
CA VAL A 299 -12.08 41.78 -28.84
C VAL A 299 -11.58 40.64 -29.73
N GLN A 300 -11.30 40.94 -31.00
CA GLN A 300 -10.70 40.01 -31.96
C GLN A 300 -9.19 39.80 -31.72
N PRO A 301 -8.63 38.59 -31.94
CA PRO A 301 -7.19 38.37 -31.88
C PRO A 301 -6.50 38.72 -33.21
N LYS A 302 -5.33 39.36 -33.11
CA LYS A 302 -4.47 39.75 -34.23
C LYS A 302 -3.48 38.61 -34.53
N ALA A 303 -3.41 38.20 -35.79
CA ALA A 303 -2.49 37.16 -36.27
C ALA A 303 -1.04 37.65 -36.29
N LEU A 304 -0.12 36.80 -35.84
CA LEU A 304 1.33 37.03 -35.86
C LEU A 304 1.97 36.01 -36.80
N ASP A 305 2.46 36.47 -37.95
CA ASP A 305 3.24 35.67 -38.90
C ASP A 305 4.71 35.61 -38.45
N LEU A 306 5.27 34.39 -38.39
CA LEU A 306 6.72 34.21 -38.45
C LEU A 306 7.06 32.85 -39.05
N HIS A 307 7.72 32.87 -40.21
CA HIS A 307 8.39 31.71 -40.79
C HIS A 307 9.90 31.99 -40.81
N ASP A 308 10.71 31.07 -40.29
CA ASP A 308 12.03 30.83 -40.87
C ASP A 308 12.47 29.36 -40.75
N GLY A 309 13.11 28.89 -41.82
CA GLY A 309 13.33 27.49 -42.14
C GLY A 309 14.63 26.94 -41.55
N LYS A 310 14.51 26.27 -40.40
CA LYS A 310 15.40 25.16 -39.95
C LYS A 310 14.76 24.28 -38.86
N THR A 311 13.41 24.32 -38.76
CA THR A 311 12.63 23.82 -37.61
C THR A 311 11.57 22.80 -38.01
N SER A 312 11.68 22.13 -39.16
CA SER A 312 10.57 21.34 -39.72
C SER A 312 10.20 20.09 -38.89
N LYS A 313 11.16 19.42 -38.24
CA LYS A 313 10.89 18.26 -37.37
C LYS A 313 10.29 18.67 -36.01
N ILE A 314 10.81 19.73 -35.39
CA ILE A 314 10.34 20.23 -34.09
C ILE A 314 8.97 20.91 -34.24
N MET A 315 8.77 21.66 -35.33
CA MET A 315 7.46 22.24 -35.66
C MET A 315 6.44 21.14 -35.99
N GLY A 316 6.83 20.08 -36.71
CA GLY A 316 5.97 18.92 -36.94
C GLY A 316 5.58 18.20 -35.65
N LEU A 317 6.53 18.01 -34.72
CA LEU A 317 6.25 17.46 -33.39
C LEU A 317 5.28 18.37 -32.61
N TYR A 318 5.52 19.68 -32.59
CA TYR A 318 4.65 20.66 -31.93
C TYR A 318 3.23 20.61 -32.50
N VAL A 319 3.07 20.66 -33.83
CA VAL A 319 1.77 20.55 -34.49
C VAL A 319 1.09 19.22 -34.16
N SER A 320 1.83 18.10 -34.15
CA SER A 320 1.27 16.80 -33.79
C SER A 320 0.76 16.76 -32.34
N VAL A 321 1.52 17.31 -31.39
CA VAL A 321 1.14 17.40 -29.98
C VAL A 321 -0.08 18.31 -29.81
N VAL A 322 -0.08 19.48 -30.45
CA VAL A 322 -1.22 20.42 -30.43
C VAL A 322 -2.48 19.80 -31.03
N LEU A 323 -2.37 19.04 -32.12
CA LEU A 323 -3.51 18.34 -32.71
C LEU A 323 -4.01 17.20 -31.82
N VAL A 324 -3.12 16.45 -31.17
CA VAL A 324 -3.49 15.39 -30.23
C VAL A 324 -4.20 15.99 -29.02
N ILE A 325 -3.63 17.05 -28.41
CA ILE A 325 -4.26 17.78 -27.31
C ILE A 325 -5.60 18.39 -27.77
N GLY A 326 -5.66 18.99 -28.95
CA GLY A 326 -6.89 19.56 -29.51
C GLY A 326 -7.98 18.50 -29.71
N LYS A 327 -7.63 17.30 -30.19
CA LYS A 327 -8.57 16.17 -30.30
C LYS A 327 -8.99 15.64 -28.92
N PHE A 328 -8.07 15.58 -27.97
CA PHE A 328 -8.36 15.19 -26.57
C PHE A 328 -9.34 16.18 -25.92
N VAL A 329 -9.06 17.48 -26.02
CA VAL A 329 -9.95 18.56 -25.54
C VAL A 329 -11.31 18.49 -26.23
N ARG A 330 -11.35 18.29 -27.56
CA ARG A 330 -12.61 18.13 -28.30
C ARG A 330 -13.41 16.91 -27.84
N GLY A 331 -12.76 15.83 -27.44
CA GLY A 331 -13.41 14.65 -26.86
C GLY A 331 -14.25 14.98 -25.64
N PHE A 332 -13.70 15.75 -24.69
CA PHE A 332 -14.44 16.19 -23.50
C PHE A 332 -15.70 16.99 -23.82
N PHE A 333 -15.69 17.84 -24.86
CA PHE A 333 -16.85 18.65 -25.22
C PHE A 333 -17.85 17.91 -26.12
N SER A 334 -17.37 16.96 -26.95
CA SER A 334 -18.22 16.29 -27.93
C SER A 334 -19.06 15.16 -27.33
N GLU A 335 -18.64 14.56 -26.20
CA GLU A 335 -19.31 13.40 -25.60
C GLU A 335 -20.31 13.76 -24.49
N ILE A 336 -20.39 15.04 -24.09
CA ILE A 336 -21.27 15.51 -22.99
C ILE A 336 -22.74 15.12 -23.24
N SER A 337 -23.21 15.13 -24.49
CA SER A 337 -24.62 14.83 -24.81
C SER A 337 -25.02 13.39 -24.47
N HIS A 338 -24.10 12.43 -24.60
CA HIS A 338 -24.38 11.02 -24.33
C HIS A 338 -24.44 10.71 -22.83
N SER A 339 -23.74 11.50 -22.00
CA SER A 339 -23.71 11.31 -20.55
C SER A 339 -24.82 12.05 -19.80
N ILE A 340 -25.58 12.95 -20.45
CA ILE A 340 -26.68 13.74 -19.83
C ILE A 340 -27.62 12.85 -19.01
N MET A 341 -28.02 11.69 -19.54
CA MET A 341 -28.97 10.81 -18.84
C MET A 341 -28.45 10.24 -17.52
N PHE A 342 -27.13 10.19 -17.33
CA PHE A 342 -26.46 9.64 -16.16
C PHE A 342 -25.87 10.72 -15.24
N GLU A 343 -25.57 11.90 -15.78
CA GLU A 343 -25.00 13.03 -15.04
C GLU A 343 -26.07 13.97 -14.47
N GLU A 344 -27.14 14.26 -15.23
CA GLU A 344 -28.18 15.22 -14.84
C GLU A 344 -29.31 14.59 -14.03
N LEU A 345 -28.96 14.12 -12.83
CA LEU A 345 -29.91 13.50 -11.89
C LEU A 345 -30.27 14.47 -10.74
N PRO A 346 -31.56 14.72 -10.46
CA PRO A 346 -31.96 15.68 -9.43
C PRO A 346 -31.74 15.19 -8.00
N CYS A 347 -32.13 13.95 -7.67
CA CYS A 347 -31.90 13.35 -6.36
C CYS A 347 -31.36 11.91 -6.50
N VAL A 348 -30.13 11.69 -6.06
CA VAL A 348 -29.43 10.40 -6.22
C VAL A 348 -29.40 9.53 -4.95
N ASP A 349 -30.05 9.97 -3.87
CA ASP A 349 -29.96 9.33 -2.54
C ASP A 349 -30.37 7.86 -2.53
N ARG A 350 -31.39 7.51 -3.31
CA ARG A 350 -31.88 6.13 -3.43
C ARG A 350 -30.87 5.22 -4.14
N ILE A 351 -30.19 5.74 -5.16
CA ILE A 351 -29.16 5.01 -5.90
C ILE A 351 -27.92 4.85 -5.02
N LEU A 352 -27.51 5.93 -4.34
CA LEU A 352 -26.38 5.90 -3.42
C LEU A 352 -26.61 4.93 -2.26
N LYS A 353 -27.84 4.88 -1.74
CA LYS A 353 -28.24 3.89 -0.73
C LYS A 353 -28.14 2.48 -1.28
N LEU A 354 -28.66 2.21 -2.48
CA LEU A 354 -28.54 0.90 -3.12
C LEU A 354 -27.08 0.45 -3.27
N CYS A 355 -26.18 1.33 -3.72
CA CYS A 355 -24.74 1.01 -3.81
C CYS A 355 -24.13 0.75 -2.42
N THR A 356 -24.52 1.53 -1.41
CA THR A 356 -24.04 1.34 -0.04
C THR A 356 -24.56 0.04 0.56
N ASP A 357 -25.79 -0.35 0.24
CA ASP A 357 -26.38 -1.62 0.65
C ASP A 357 -25.64 -2.79 0.00
N ILE A 358 -25.24 -2.68 -1.27
CA ILE A 358 -24.36 -3.69 -1.92
C ILE A 358 -23.03 -3.84 -1.15
N PHE A 359 -22.38 -2.72 -0.79
CA PHE A 359 -21.14 -2.78 0.00
C PHE A 359 -21.35 -3.38 1.39
N LEU A 360 -22.49 -3.09 2.02
CA LEU A 360 -22.84 -3.64 3.33
C LEU A 360 -23.06 -5.16 3.25
N VAL A 361 -23.81 -5.63 2.25
CA VAL A 361 -24.11 -7.05 2.05
C VAL A 361 -22.84 -7.85 1.78
N ARG A 362 -21.90 -7.31 0.99
CA ARG A 362 -20.55 -7.88 0.81
C ARG A 362 -19.82 -8.09 2.14
N GLU A 363 -19.87 -7.10 3.04
CA GLU A 363 -19.22 -7.23 4.35
C GLU A 363 -19.89 -8.25 5.26
N THR A 364 -21.21 -8.46 5.12
CA THR A 364 -21.96 -9.47 5.89
C THR A 364 -21.77 -10.89 5.34
N GLY A 365 -21.34 -11.03 4.07
CA GLY A 365 -21.18 -12.32 3.41
C GLY A 365 -22.48 -12.96 2.91
N GLU A 366 -23.58 -12.20 2.85
CA GLU A 366 -24.86 -12.64 2.27
C GLU A 366 -24.82 -12.51 0.73
N LEU A 367 -24.05 -13.39 0.09
CA LEU A 367 -23.70 -13.26 -1.34
C LEU A 367 -24.90 -13.39 -2.30
N GLU A 368 -25.97 -14.11 -1.93
CA GLU A 368 -27.19 -14.19 -2.74
C GLU A 368 -27.87 -12.81 -2.85
N LEU A 369 -27.95 -12.09 -1.74
CA LEU A 369 -28.52 -10.75 -1.71
C LEU A 369 -27.65 -9.74 -2.46
N GLU A 370 -26.33 -9.97 -2.51
CA GLU A 370 -25.41 -9.16 -3.34
C GLU A 370 -25.82 -9.22 -4.82
N GLU A 371 -26.08 -10.42 -5.33
CA GLU A 371 -26.48 -10.62 -6.74
C GLU A 371 -27.85 -10.01 -7.04
N GLU A 372 -28.81 -10.11 -6.12
CA GLU A 372 -30.13 -9.49 -6.27
C GLU A 372 -30.05 -7.96 -6.31
N LEU A 373 -29.30 -7.35 -5.39
CA LEU A 373 -29.10 -5.90 -5.34
C LEU A 373 -28.31 -5.40 -6.55
N TYR A 374 -27.29 -6.14 -6.98
CA TYR A 374 -26.55 -5.85 -8.21
C TYR A 374 -27.45 -5.92 -9.44
N SER A 375 -28.27 -6.97 -9.57
CA SER A 375 -29.21 -7.12 -10.68
C SER A 375 -30.22 -5.98 -10.72
N LYS A 376 -30.70 -5.52 -9.56
CA LYS A 376 -31.56 -4.35 -9.43
C LYS A 376 -30.86 -3.05 -9.87
N LEU A 377 -29.59 -2.88 -9.51
CA LEU A 377 -28.77 -1.74 -9.93
C LEU A 377 -28.59 -1.72 -11.46
N ILE A 378 -28.26 -2.86 -12.06
CA ILE A 378 -28.11 -2.97 -13.51
C ILE A 378 -29.44 -2.75 -14.23
N PHE A 379 -30.55 -3.29 -13.73
CA PHE A 379 -31.87 -3.04 -14.30
C PHE A 379 -32.20 -1.54 -14.31
N LEU A 380 -31.88 -0.82 -13.22
CA LEU A 380 -32.06 0.62 -13.12
C LEU A 380 -31.26 1.37 -14.19
N TYR A 381 -30.00 1.01 -14.40
CA TYR A 381 -29.13 1.62 -15.41
C TYR A 381 -29.45 1.21 -16.86
N ARG A 382 -30.21 0.14 -17.06
CA ARG A 382 -30.70 -0.29 -18.39
C ARG A 382 -31.94 0.46 -18.87
N SER A 383 -32.71 1.11 -17.99
CA SER A 383 -33.95 1.84 -18.34
C SER A 383 -33.91 3.30 -17.87
N PRO A 384 -33.74 4.27 -18.78
CA PRO A 384 -33.72 5.70 -18.41
C PRO A 384 -35.06 6.16 -17.82
N GLU A 385 -36.19 5.58 -18.23
CA GLU A 385 -37.52 5.90 -17.67
C GLU A 385 -37.61 5.51 -16.20
N THR A 386 -37.05 4.35 -15.85
CA THR A 386 -37.01 3.86 -14.47
C THR A 386 -36.06 4.72 -13.65
N MET A 387 -34.91 5.11 -14.22
CA MET A 387 -33.94 6.01 -13.60
C MET A 387 -34.58 7.36 -13.22
N ILE A 388 -35.30 8.00 -14.15
CA ILE A 388 -36.02 9.26 -13.89
C ILE A 388 -37.05 9.12 -12.75
N LYS A 389 -37.82 8.02 -12.74
CA LYS A 389 -38.78 7.75 -11.65
C LYS A 389 -38.11 7.55 -10.29
N TRP A 390 -36.89 7.02 -10.28
CA TRP A 390 -36.08 6.76 -9.10
C TRP A 390 -35.26 7.96 -8.62
N THR A 391 -35.01 8.95 -9.47
CA THR A 391 -34.26 10.15 -9.10
C THR A 391 -35.15 11.38 -8.87
N ARG A 392 -36.45 11.27 -9.14
CA ARG A 392 -37.43 12.32 -8.82
C ARG A 392 -37.41 12.69 -7.31
N ASP A 393 -37.54 13.99 -7.03
CA ASP A 393 -37.62 14.54 -5.67
C ASP A 393 -38.84 14.01 -4.92
N ILE A 394 -38.66 13.71 -3.64
CA ILE A 394 -39.71 13.20 -2.74
C ILE A 394 -40.86 14.22 -2.62
N HIS A 395 -40.56 15.53 -2.59
CA HIS A 395 -41.59 16.57 -2.47
C HIS A 395 -42.57 16.59 -3.65
N SER A 396 -42.12 16.24 -4.86
CA SER A 396 -43.00 16.19 -6.04
C SER A 396 -43.94 14.98 -6.07
N ARG A 397 -43.63 13.90 -5.34
CA ARG A 397 -44.47 12.68 -5.32
C ARG A 397 -45.72 12.79 -4.45
N ASP A 398 -45.70 13.67 -3.45
CA ASP A 398 -46.87 13.91 -2.62
C ASP A 398 -47.83 14.91 -3.27
N GLN A 399 -47.35 15.72 -4.22
CA GLN A 399 -48.17 16.59 -5.06
C GLN A 399 -48.90 15.83 -6.19
N ASP A 400 -48.25 14.82 -6.78
CA ASP A 400 -48.85 13.96 -7.83
C ASP A 400 -49.85 12.92 -7.27
N ARG A 401 -50.00 12.82 -5.93
CA ARG A 401 -50.91 11.86 -5.26
C ARG A 401 -52.25 12.43 -4.83
N TYR A 402 -52.53 13.70 -5.16
CA TYR A 402 -53.80 14.38 -4.87
C TYR A 402 -54.51 14.86 -6.13
#